data_AF-A0A842LMZ5-F1
#
_entry.id   AF-A0A842LMZ5-F1
#
_cell.length_a   1.000
_cell.length_b   1.000
_cell.length_c   1.000
_cell.angle_alpha   90.00
_cell.angle_beta   90.00
_cell.angle_gamma   90.00
#
_symmetry.space_group_name_H-M   'P 1'
#
loop_
_entity.id
_entity.type
_entity.pdbx_description
1 polymer ?
#
loop_
_entity_poly.entity_id
_entity_poly.type
_entity_poly.pdbx_seq_one_letter_code
_entity_poly.pdbx_strand_id
1 'polypeptide(L)'
;MAWNIGANDLANAMGTSVGSKALTINQVIVLAGILEFSGAVFFGKRVTTTVAKGIVPIELLDQHLITIGAFSSILIAGVWITLATLYRLPVSTTHSIVGAVLGFGLALVLRGSLALSSIKWGTLLNIVASWIISPIAGAFFAFTIFFLIRRFILERAEEIGRVEKIFAYLQVASASYVAFAHGSNDVANAVGPVAAALGLFGTEIPRWLLAIGGLGIVIGLSTWGYRVIETVGERITTLTPTRGFSAEFGTASTVLICSSL
;
A
#
# COMPACT_ATOMS: atom_id res chain seq x y z
N MET A 1 6.05 -11.92 -1.36
CA MET A 1 5.62 -10.55 -1.70
C MET A 1 4.20 -10.24 -1.26
N ALA A 2 3.13 -10.86 -1.81
CA ALA A 2 1.76 -10.55 -1.36
C ALA A 2 1.56 -10.71 0.16
N TRP A 3 2.10 -11.80 0.72
CA TRP A 3 2.18 -12.00 2.17
C TRP A 3 2.93 -10.87 2.90
N ASN A 4 4.02 -10.37 2.33
CA ASN A 4 4.79 -9.28 2.92
C ASN A 4 3.99 -7.97 2.99
N ILE A 5 3.19 -7.70 1.96
CA ILE A 5 2.30 -6.52 1.92
C ILE A 5 1.32 -6.57 3.08
N GLY A 6 0.61 -7.69 3.26
CA GLY A 6 -0.31 -7.81 4.39
C GLY A 6 0.37 -7.78 5.77
N ALA A 7 1.58 -8.34 5.86
CA ALA A 7 2.34 -8.39 7.10
C ALA A 7 2.96 -7.04 7.52
N ASN A 8 3.28 -6.16 6.58
CA ASN A 8 3.94 -4.87 6.86
C ASN A 8 3.00 -3.67 6.66
N ASP A 9 2.36 -3.57 5.50
CA ASP A 9 1.76 -2.33 5.03
C ASP A 9 0.33 -2.12 5.60
N LEU A 10 -0.32 -3.14 6.15
CA LEU A 10 -1.64 -2.94 6.79
C LEU A 10 -1.58 -1.99 7.99
N ALA A 11 -0.41 -1.84 8.62
CA ALA A 11 -0.22 -0.84 9.67
C ALA A 11 -0.55 0.58 9.17
N ASN A 12 -0.38 0.85 7.87
CA ASN A 12 -0.70 2.12 7.23
C ASN A 12 -2.22 2.37 7.15
N ALA A 13 -3.02 1.32 7.04
CA ALA A 13 -4.48 1.41 6.90
C ALA A 13 -5.22 1.38 8.24
N MET A 14 -4.73 0.57 9.19
CA MET A 14 -5.49 0.21 10.40
C MET A 14 -4.72 0.45 11.70
N GLY A 15 -3.43 0.83 11.65
CA GLY A 15 -2.62 1.12 12.83
C GLY A 15 -3.21 2.25 13.69
N THR A 16 -3.79 3.26 13.03
CA THR A 16 -4.47 4.39 13.67
C THR A 16 -5.72 3.97 14.45
N SER A 17 -6.45 2.98 13.95
CA SER A 17 -7.67 2.45 14.59
C SER A 17 -7.37 1.57 15.81
N VAL A 18 -6.24 0.86 15.80
CA VAL A 18 -5.76 0.14 16.99
C VAL A 18 -5.20 1.12 18.02
N GLY A 19 -4.39 2.09 17.59
CA GLY A 19 -3.80 3.10 18.46
C GLY A 19 -4.82 3.99 19.18
N SER A 20 -5.92 4.33 18.51
CA SER A 20 -7.05 5.07 19.11
C SER A 20 -7.98 4.22 19.98
N LYS A 21 -7.75 2.90 20.00
CA LYS A 21 -8.63 1.88 20.62
C LYS A 21 -10.04 1.83 20.02
N ALA A 22 -10.22 2.31 18.79
CA ALA A 22 -11.47 2.17 18.05
C ALA A 22 -11.71 0.71 17.62
N LEU A 23 -10.63 -0.02 17.30
CA LEU A 23 -10.66 -1.45 16.97
C LEU A 23 -9.60 -2.23 17.75
N THR A 24 -9.91 -3.48 18.04
CA THR A 24 -8.93 -4.48 18.50
C THR A 24 -8.19 -5.10 17.32
N ILE A 25 -7.00 -5.65 17.55
CA ILE A 25 -6.21 -6.35 16.52
C ILE A 25 -7.02 -7.47 15.85
N ASN A 26 -7.79 -8.24 16.61
CA ASN A 26 -8.61 -9.32 16.06
C ASN A 26 -9.72 -8.79 15.13
N GLN A 27 -10.35 -7.67 15.50
CA GLN A 27 -11.34 -7.02 14.63
C GLN A 27 -10.69 -6.47 13.36
N VAL A 28 -9.48 -5.90 13.46
CA VAL A 28 -8.72 -5.43 12.30
C VAL A 28 -8.38 -6.58 11.36
N ILE A 29 -7.90 -7.72 11.87
CA ILE A 29 -7.56 -8.88 11.02
C ILE A 29 -8.77 -9.34 10.19
N VAL A 30 -9.96 -9.43 10.81
CA VAL A 30 -11.18 -9.85 10.11
C VAL A 30 -11.66 -8.77 9.13
N LEU A 31 -11.82 -7.54 9.60
CA LEU A 31 -12.36 -6.43 8.81
C LEU A 31 -11.45 -6.08 7.63
N ALA A 32 -10.17 -5.84 7.90
CA ALA A 32 -9.20 -5.53 6.87
C ALA A 32 -8.96 -6.72 5.95
N GLY A 33 -8.97 -7.96 6.47
CA GLY A 33 -8.85 -9.15 5.63
C GLY A 33 -9.93 -9.22 4.54
N ILE A 34 -11.18 -8.96 4.90
CA ILE A 34 -12.30 -8.94 3.94
C ILE A 34 -12.14 -7.78 2.94
N LEU A 35 -11.82 -6.58 3.43
CA LEU A 35 -11.78 -5.36 2.62
C LEU A 35 -10.58 -5.32 1.68
N GLU A 36 -9.39 -5.69 2.15
CA GLU A 36 -8.17 -5.81 1.34
C GLU A 36 -8.36 -6.85 0.24
N PHE A 37 -8.90 -8.02 0.57
CA PHE A 37 -9.19 -9.06 -0.41
C PHE A 37 -10.18 -8.56 -1.47
N SER A 38 -11.25 -7.90 -1.03
CA SER A 38 -12.28 -7.35 -1.93
C SER A 38 -11.69 -6.26 -2.83
N GLY A 39 -10.92 -5.31 -2.28
CA GLY A 39 -10.25 -4.27 -3.03
C GLY A 39 -9.28 -4.84 -4.07
N ALA A 40 -8.46 -5.81 -3.65
CA ALA A 40 -7.51 -6.50 -4.51
C ALA A 40 -8.18 -7.20 -5.70
N VAL A 41 -9.23 -7.98 -5.44
CA VAL A 41 -9.91 -8.79 -6.46
C VAL A 41 -10.76 -7.96 -7.41
N PHE A 42 -11.53 -7.01 -6.87
CA PHE A 42 -12.53 -6.29 -7.66
C PHE A 42 -11.98 -5.01 -8.31
N PHE A 43 -11.02 -4.34 -7.67
CA PHE A 43 -10.51 -3.04 -8.11
C PHE A 43 -9.01 -3.04 -8.44
N GLY A 44 -8.27 -4.07 -8.06
CA GLY A 44 -6.82 -4.14 -8.30
C GLY A 44 -6.39 -4.30 -9.76
N LYS A 45 -7.31 -4.66 -10.65
CA LYS A 45 -7.02 -4.83 -12.08
C LYS A 45 -6.43 -3.54 -12.70
N ARG A 46 -7.02 -2.37 -12.40
CA ARG A 46 -6.62 -1.09 -13.02
C ARG A 46 -5.16 -0.77 -12.71
N VAL A 47 -4.80 -0.78 -11.43
CA VAL A 47 -3.44 -0.44 -10.97
C VAL A 47 -2.41 -1.48 -11.41
N THR A 48 -2.78 -2.76 -11.38
CA THR A 48 -1.90 -3.85 -11.82
C THR A 48 -1.52 -3.70 -13.29
N THR A 49 -2.46 -3.30 -14.16
CA THR A 49 -2.16 -3.07 -15.58
C THR A 49 -1.24 -1.88 -15.83
N THR A 50 -1.22 -0.86 -14.96
CA THR A 50 -0.30 0.29 -15.06
C THR A 50 1.08 -0.02 -14.52
N VAL A 51 1.18 -0.72 -13.37
CA VAL A 51 2.46 -1.14 -12.79
C VAL A 51 3.18 -2.12 -13.72
N ALA A 52 2.43 -3.00 -14.39
CA ALA A 52 2.99 -3.91 -15.39
C ALA A 52 3.75 -3.16 -16.49
N LYS A 53 3.24 -2.00 -16.96
CA LYS A 53 3.82 -1.18 -18.06
C LYS A 53 5.23 -0.64 -17.82
N GLY A 54 5.71 -0.73 -16.58
CA GLY A 54 7.12 -0.89 -16.21
C GLY A 54 8.10 0.26 -16.47
N ILE A 55 9.04 0.45 -15.55
CA ILE A 55 10.23 1.31 -15.68
C ILE A 55 11.27 0.68 -16.64
N VAL A 56 11.31 -0.66 -16.67
CA VAL A 56 12.13 -1.44 -17.60
C VAL A 56 11.30 -1.77 -18.84
N PRO A 57 11.83 -1.56 -20.06
CA PRO A 57 11.12 -1.81 -21.31
C PRO A 57 11.09 -3.32 -21.60
N ILE A 58 10.15 -4.03 -20.95
CA ILE A 58 10.08 -5.48 -21.06
C ILE A 58 9.70 -5.96 -22.47
N GLU A 59 9.14 -5.10 -23.31
CA GLU A 59 8.80 -5.40 -24.70
C GLU A 59 10.04 -5.66 -25.58
N LEU A 60 11.22 -5.20 -25.12
CA LEU A 60 12.50 -5.41 -25.80
C LEU A 60 13.21 -6.69 -25.35
N LEU A 61 12.65 -7.41 -24.38
CA LEU A 61 13.28 -8.56 -23.74
C LEU A 61 12.57 -9.85 -24.14
N ASP A 62 13.31 -10.96 -24.15
CA ASP A 62 12.70 -12.27 -24.29
C ASP A 62 11.94 -12.66 -23.00
N GLN A 63 10.91 -13.50 -23.17
CA GLN A 63 10.04 -13.90 -22.08
C GLN A 63 10.80 -14.58 -20.92
N HIS A 64 11.92 -15.26 -21.21
CA HIS A 64 12.72 -15.94 -20.19
C HIS A 64 13.43 -14.92 -19.29
N LEU A 65 14.03 -13.87 -19.86
CA LEU A 65 14.61 -12.78 -19.07
C LEU A 65 13.56 -12.00 -18.27
N ILE A 66 12.38 -11.73 -18.85
CA ILE A 66 11.27 -11.06 -18.13
C ILE A 66 10.88 -11.89 -16.90
N THR A 67 10.76 -13.20 -17.08
CA THR A 67 10.39 -14.14 -16.01
C THR A 67 11.44 -14.14 -14.90
N ILE A 68 12.73 -14.25 -15.25
CA ILE A 68 13.83 -14.19 -14.27
C ILE A 68 13.83 -12.86 -13.52
N GLY A 69 13.66 -11.75 -14.23
CA GLY A 69 13.60 -10.42 -13.65
C GLY A 69 12.45 -10.29 -12.64
N ALA A 70 11.24 -10.65 -13.04
CA ALA A 70 10.07 -10.61 -12.18
C ALA A 70 10.23 -11.46 -10.90
N PHE A 71 10.70 -12.71 -11.03
CA PHE A 71 10.93 -13.57 -9.87
C PHE A 71 12.02 -13.03 -8.96
N SER A 72 13.14 -12.56 -9.53
CA SER A 72 14.24 -11.99 -8.76
C SER A 72 13.80 -10.73 -8.01
N SER A 73 13.04 -9.84 -8.67
CA SER A 73 12.55 -8.60 -8.06
C SER A 73 11.55 -8.85 -6.93
N ILE A 74 10.59 -9.76 -7.13
CA ILE A 74 9.62 -10.15 -6.08
C ILE A 74 10.34 -10.82 -4.90
N LEU A 75 11.33 -11.67 -5.19
CA LEU A 75 12.08 -12.40 -4.15
C LEU A 75 12.88 -11.43 -3.27
N ILE A 76 13.69 -10.55 -3.87
CA ILE A 76 14.55 -9.64 -3.10
C ILE A 76 13.74 -8.59 -2.33
N ALA A 77 12.67 -8.04 -2.95
CA ALA A 77 11.75 -7.15 -2.25
C ALA A 77 11.07 -7.88 -1.08
N GLY A 78 10.61 -9.11 -1.30
CA GLY A 78 10.02 -9.96 -0.26
C GLY A 78 10.98 -10.22 0.90
N VAL A 79 12.24 -10.58 0.63
CA VAL A 79 13.26 -10.80 1.66
C VAL A 79 13.49 -9.54 2.48
N TRP A 80 13.69 -8.39 1.83
CA TRP A 80 13.87 -7.11 2.51
C TRP A 80 12.70 -6.76 3.42
N ILE A 81 11.47 -6.88 2.92
CA ILE A 81 10.26 -6.55 3.70
C ILE A 81 10.06 -7.55 4.85
N THR A 82 10.36 -8.85 4.65
CA THR A 82 10.35 -9.83 5.75
C THR A 82 11.30 -9.41 6.86
N LEU A 83 12.53 -9.02 6.52
CA LEU A 83 13.52 -8.56 7.50
C LEU A 83 13.03 -7.30 8.23
N ALA A 84 12.53 -6.30 7.50
CA ALA A 84 11.96 -5.10 8.11
C ALA A 84 10.80 -5.43 9.08
N THR A 85 9.90 -6.33 8.67
CA THR A 85 8.76 -6.78 9.47
C THR A 85 9.20 -7.54 10.73
N LEU A 86 10.28 -8.34 10.65
CA LEU A 86 10.88 -9.00 11.82
C LEU A 86 11.31 -7.98 12.88
N TYR A 87 11.91 -6.88 12.45
CA TYR A 87 12.30 -5.75 13.31
C TYR A 87 11.15 -4.77 13.60
N ARG A 88 9.91 -5.09 13.19
CA ARG A 88 8.70 -4.29 13.38
C ARG A 88 8.78 -2.89 12.74
N LEU A 89 9.56 -2.75 11.67
CA LEU A 89 9.73 -1.49 10.95
C LEU A 89 8.67 -1.35 9.86
N PRO A 90 7.88 -0.26 9.84
CA PRO A 90 7.03 0.06 8.70
C PRO A 90 7.91 0.51 7.54
N VAL A 91 7.88 -0.23 6.44
CA VAL A 91 8.63 0.08 5.21
C VAL A 91 7.67 0.07 4.03
N SER A 92 8.03 0.73 2.93
CA SER A 92 7.17 0.74 1.74
C SER A 92 7.43 -0.48 0.85
N THR A 93 6.39 -1.27 0.60
CA THR A 93 6.46 -2.34 -0.40
C THR A 93 6.66 -1.79 -1.83
N THR A 94 6.01 -0.66 -2.16
CA THR A 94 6.12 0.01 -3.47
C THR A 94 7.55 0.46 -3.76
N HIS A 95 8.23 1.12 -2.80
CA HIS A 95 9.66 1.47 -2.94
C HIS A 95 10.52 0.24 -3.20
N SER A 96 10.25 -0.83 -2.45
CA SER A 96 11.02 -2.08 -2.49
C SER A 96 10.93 -2.75 -3.86
N ILE A 97 9.71 -2.90 -4.41
CA ILE A 97 9.54 -3.54 -5.72
C ILE A 97 10.03 -2.68 -6.87
N VAL A 98 9.81 -1.35 -6.82
CA VAL A 98 10.30 -0.42 -7.85
C VAL A 98 11.83 -0.44 -7.90
N GLY A 99 12.49 -0.37 -6.74
CA GLY A 99 13.94 -0.47 -6.66
C GLY A 99 14.47 -1.81 -7.17
N ALA A 100 13.80 -2.92 -6.84
CA ALA A 100 14.18 -4.25 -7.31
C ALA A 100 14.03 -4.43 -8.82
N VAL A 101 12.98 -3.85 -9.43
CA VAL A 101 12.77 -3.86 -10.89
C VAL A 101 13.80 -2.98 -11.61
N LEU A 102 14.10 -1.79 -11.07
CA LEU A 102 15.17 -0.95 -11.59
C LEU A 102 16.54 -1.64 -11.52
N GLY A 103 16.83 -2.31 -10.40
CA GLY A 103 18.07 -3.10 -10.23
C GLY A 103 18.21 -4.21 -11.27
N PHE A 104 17.13 -4.92 -11.58
CA PHE A 104 17.10 -5.88 -12.69
C PHE A 104 17.41 -5.20 -14.04
N GLY A 105 16.75 -4.07 -14.34
CA GLY A 105 17.01 -3.31 -15.57
C GLY A 105 18.47 -2.87 -15.71
N LEU A 106 19.07 -2.36 -14.62
CA LEU A 106 20.48 -1.98 -14.60
C LEU A 106 21.42 -3.19 -14.77
N ALA A 107 21.07 -4.36 -14.22
CA ALA A 107 21.85 -5.58 -14.44
C ALA A 107 21.86 -6.01 -15.92
N LEU A 108 20.75 -5.84 -16.64
CA LEU A 108 20.69 -6.07 -18.08
C LEU A 108 21.53 -5.06 -18.86
N VAL A 109 21.58 -3.80 -18.41
CA VAL A 109 22.45 -2.78 -19.00
C VAL A 109 23.93 -3.17 -18.85
N LEU A 110 24.33 -3.61 -17.66
CA LEU A 110 25.71 -4.07 -17.41
C LEU A 110 26.09 -5.30 -18.25
N ARG A 111 25.11 -6.16 -18.57
CA ARG A 111 25.31 -7.31 -19.46
C ARG A 111 25.29 -6.96 -20.96
N GLY A 112 25.03 -5.71 -21.31
CA GLY A 112 24.91 -5.26 -22.70
C GLY A 112 23.62 -5.70 -23.40
N SER A 113 22.66 -6.27 -22.67
CA SER A 113 21.36 -6.71 -23.21
C SER A 113 20.36 -5.56 -23.35
N LEU A 114 20.62 -4.42 -22.69
CA LEU A 114 19.78 -3.23 -22.74
C LEU A 114 20.67 -1.96 -22.74
N ALA A 115 20.25 -0.90 -23.42
CA ALA A 115 20.92 0.39 -23.29
C ALA A 115 20.39 1.15 -22.07
N LEU A 116 21.25 1.95 -21.41
CA LEU A 116 20.84 2.78 -20.27
C LEU A 116 19.71 3.77 -20.63
N SER A 117 19.69 4.24 -21.88
CA SER A 117 18.67 5.13 -22.43
C SER A 117 17.31 4.43 -22.64
N SER A 118 17.27 3.11 -22.68
CA SER A 118 16.02 2.35 -22.86
C SER A 118 15.20 2.28 -21.57
N ILE A 119 15.81 2.50 -20.40
CA ILE A 119 15.08 2.61 -19.13
C ILE A 119 14.19 3.86 -19.17
N LYS A 120 12.92 3.72 -18.77
CA LYS A 120 11.92 4.81 -18.79
C LYS A 120 12.14 5.77 -17.60
N TRP A 121 13.21 6.56 -17.65
CA TRP A 121 13.60 7.51 -16.60
C TRP A 121 12.51 8.53 -16.26
N GLY A 122 11.75 9.00 -17.25
CA GLY A 122 10.62 9.91 -17.01
C GLY A 122 9.53 9.29 -16.13
N THR A 123 9.19 8.01 -16.37
CA THR A 123 8.25 7.27 -15.52
C THR A 123 8.80 7.09 -14.12
N LEU A 124 10.09 6.74 -13.98
CA LEU A 124 10.73 6.63 -12.66
C LEU A 124 10.71 7.97 -11.91
N LEU A 125 11.00 9.08 -12.57
CA LEU A 125 10.95 10.41 -11.97
C LEU A 125 9.54 10.78 -11.50
N ASN A 126 8.50 10.47 -12.28
CA ASN A 126 7.11 10.68 -11.86
C ASN A 126 6.75 9.86 -10.61
N ILE A 127 7.20 8.61 -10.56
CA ILE A 127 7.02 7.74 -9.39
C ILE A 127 7.72 8.35 -8.17
N VAL A 128 9.00 8.75 -8.29
CA VAL A 128 9.76 9.37 -7.19
C VAL A 128 9.12 10.69 -6.75
N ALA A 129 8.66 11.52 -7.68
CA ALA A 129 7.95 12.76 -7.36
C ALA A 129 6.66 12.47 -6.57
N SER A 130 5.91 11.42 -6.92
CA SER A 130 4.70 11.01 -6.19
C SER A 130 5.00 10.62 -4.74
N TRP A 131 6.17 10.03 -4.46
CA TRP A 131 6.60 9.66 -3.10
C TRP A 131 6.88 10.86 -2.20
N ILE A 132 7.16 12.02 -2.80
CA ILE A 132 7.35 13.29 -2.08
C ILE A 132 6.04 14.05 -1.96
N ILE A 133 5.26 14.10 -3.05
CA ILE A 133 4.02 14.90 -3.11
C ILE A 133 2.91 14.26 -2.27
N SER A 134 2.75 12.94 -2.31
CA SER A 134 1.63 12.27 -1.62
C SER A 134 1.67 12.40 -0.09
N PRO A 135 2.81 12.28 0.63
CA PRO A 135 2.82 12.54 2.06
C PRO A 135 2.50 14.00 2.41
N ILE A 136 2.95 14.95 1.59
CA ILE A 136 2.65 16.39 1.79
C ILE A 136 1.16 16.66 1.61
N ALA A 137 0.55 16.10 0.55
CA ALA A 137 -0.89 16.20 0.32
C ALA A 137 -1.68 15.55 1.47
N GLY A 138 -1.28 14.36 1.92
CA GLY A 138 -1.90 13.67 3.05
C GLY A 138 -1.82 14.48 4.33
N ALA A 139 -0.66 15.06 4.64
CA ALA A 139 -0.48 15.94 5.78
C ALA A 139 -1.34 17.19 5.70
N PHE A 140 -1.43 17.82 4.52
CA PHE A 140 -2.29 18.97 4.30
C PHE A 140 -3.77 18.63 4.53
N PHE A 141 -4.29 17.57 3.91
CA PHE A 141 -5.69 17.17 4.10
C PHE A 141 -6.00 16.77 5.55
N ALA A 142 -5.13 15.97 6.18
CA ALA A 142 -5.30 15.58 7.57
C ALA A 142 -5.30 16.80 8.51
N PHE A 143 -4.40 17.77 8.27
CA PHE A 143 -4.36 19.03 9.02
C PHE A 143 -5.66 19.82 8.86
N THR A 144 -6.12 20.02 7.62
CA THR A 144 -7.35 20.78 7.35
C THR A 144 -8.56 20.12 8.00
N ILE A 145 -8.72 18.81 7.87
CA ILE A 145 -9.85 18.07 8.45
C ILE A 145 -9.82 18.18 9.98
N PHE A 146 -8.67 17.91 10.58
CA PHE A 146 -8.54 17.99 12.04
C PHE A 146 -8.77 19.42 12.55
N PHE A 147 -8.25 20.43 11.84
CA PHE A 147 -8.47 21.84 12.18
C PHE A 147 -9.96 22.20 12.18
N LEU A 148 -10.71 21.76 11.17
CA LEU A 148 -12.15 21.98 11.09
C LEU A 148 -12.91 21.25 12.21
N ILE A 149 -12.60 19.98 12.46
CA ILE A 149 -13.20 19.21 13.56
C ILE A 149 -12.93 19.90 14.90
N ARG A 150 -11.68 20.34 15.12
CA ARG A 150 -11.31 21.06 16.34
C ARG A 150 -12.12 22.34 16.51
N ARG A 151 -12.14 23.18 15.47
CA ARG A 151 -12.74 24.52 15.52
C ARG A 151 -14.26 24.49 15.65
N PHE A 152 -14.93 23.55 14.99
CA PHE A 152 -16.39 23.53 14.88
C PHE A 152 -17.05 22.51 15.80
N ILE A 153 -16.34 21.47 16.23
CA ILE A 153 -16.90 20.38 17.05
C ILE A 153 -16.26 20.39 18.43
N LEU A 154 -14.94 20.16 18.54
CA LEU A 154 -14.29 19.96 19.85
C LEU A 154 -14.33 21.21 20.74
N GLU A 155 -14.08 22.39 20.20
CA GLU A 155 -14.13 23.66 20.96
C GLU A 155 -15.54 24.05 21.41
N ARG A 156 -16.58 23.44 20.83
CA ARG A 156 -17.99 23.70 21.14
C ARG A 156 -18.66 22.56 21.90
N ALA A 157 -17.95 21.46 22.14
CA ALA A 157 -18.51 20.26 22.75
C ALA A 157 -18.55 20.41 24.28
N GLU A 158 -19.73 20.17 24.87
CA GLU A 158 -19.87 20.08 26.33
C GLU A 158 -19.15 18.84 26.89
N GLU A 159 -19.18 17.72 26.15
CA GLU A 159 -18.58 16.45 26.56
C GLU A 159 -17.69 15.87 25.44
N ILE A 160 -16.38 16.13 25.50
CA ILE A 160 -15.40 15.64 24.52
C ILE A 160 -15.44 14.10 24.38
N GLY A 161 -15.65 13.38 25.48
CA GLY A 161 -15.71 11.92 25.47
C GLY A 161 -16.84 11.35 24.60
N ARG A 162 -17.98 12.06 24.50
CA ARG A 162 -19.09 11.67 23.63
C ARG A 162 -18.73 11.88 22.16
N VAL A 163 -18.06 12.98 21.84
CA VAL A 163 -17.57 13.26 20.49
C VAL A 163 -16.57 12.19 20.05
N GLU A 164 -15.60 11.85 20.89
CA GLU A 164 -14.61 10.82 20.56
C GLU A 164 -15.25 9.43 20.35
N LYS A 165 -16.29 9.08 21.11
CA LYS A 165 -17.06 7.84 20.86
C LYS A 165 -17.75 7.83 19.49
N ILE A 166 -18.34 8.95 19.07
CA ILE A 166 -18.95 9.08 17.73
C ILE A 166 -17.87 8.95 16.66
N PHE A 167 -16.75 9.65 16.84
CA PHE A 167 -15.63 9.58 15.92
C PHE A 167 -14.96 8.21 15.87
N ALA A 168 -15.05 7.38 16.92
CA ALA A 168 -14.58 6.01 16.85
C ALA A 168 -15.36 5.19 15.81
N TYR A 169 -16.68 5.35 15.74
CA TYR A 169 -17.49 4.71 14.69
C TYR A 169 -17.17 5.25 13.29
N LEU A 170 -16.99 6.58 13.17
CA LEU A 170 -16.59 7.19 11.90
C LEU A 170 -15.19 6.73 11.46
N GLN A 171 -14.28 6.56 12.42
CA GLN A 171 -12.93 6.06 12.18
C GLN A 171 -12.97 4.63 11.64
N VAL A 172 -13.81 3.75 12.20
CA VAL A 172 -13.97 2.40 11.64
C VAL A 172 -14.39 2.44 10.16
N ALA A 173 -15.27 3.37 9.78
CA ALA A 173 -15.68 3.55 8.40
C ALA A 173 -14.54 4.09 7.51
N SER A 174 -13.77 5.08 7.98
CA SER A 174 -12.62 5.60 7.24
C SER A 174 -11.49 4.57 7.11
N ALA A 175 -11.17 3.84 8.18
CA ALA A 175 -10.18 2.77 8.17
C ALA A 175 -10.59 1.66 7.19
N SER A 176 -11.87 1.30 7.18
CA SER A 176 -12.42 0.35 6.20
C SER A 176 -12.20 0.82 4.77
N TYR A 177 -12.42 2.12 4.51
CA TYR A 177 -12.18 2.69 3.20
C TYR A 177 -10.70 2.65 2.80
N VAL A 178 -9.79 2.99 3.73
CA VAL A 178 -8.34 2.92 3.49
C VAL A 178 -7.90 1.49 3.21
N ALA A 179 -8.34 0.48 3.99
CA ALA A 179 -7.98 -0.92 3.76
C ALA A 179 -8.47 -1.46 2.41
N PHE A 180 -9.68 -1.04 1.99
CA PHE A 180 -10.17 -1.39 0.66
C PHE A 180 -9.31 -0.75 -0.45
N ALA A 181 -9.01 0.54 -0.33
CA ALA A 181 -8.20 1.27 -1.30
C ALA A 181 -6.77 0.72 -1.37
N HIS A 182 -6.19 0.42 -0.21
CA HIS A 182 -4.87 -0.19 -0.08
C HIS A 182 -4.81 -1.55 -0.78
N GLY A 183 -5.76 -2.46 -0.52
CA GLY A 183 -5.80 -3.76 -1.20
C GLY A 183 -5.92 -3.64 -2.71
N SER A 184 -6.68 -2.65 -3.21
CA SER A 184 -6.78 -2.38 -4.65
C SER A 184 -5.49 -1.85 -5.28
N ASN A 185 -4.69 -1.09 -4.54
CA ASN A 185 -3.47 -0.50 -5.07
C ASN A 185 -2.27 -1.45 -4.93
N ASP A 186 -2.10 -2.04 -3.75
CA ASP A 186 -0.86 -2.71 -3.38
C ASP A 186 -0.79 -4.15 -3.89
N VAL A 187 -1.93 -4.77 -4.23
CA VAL A 187 -1.93 -6.08 -4.91
C VAL A 187 -1.09 -6.05 -6.19
N ALA A 188 -1.02 -4.90 -6.87
CA ALA A 188 -0.21 -4.69 -8.07
C ALA A 188 1.29 -4.91 -7.82
N ASN A 189 1.80 -4.61 -6.63
CA ASN A 189 3.21 -4.78 -6.27
C ASN A 189 3.63 -6.26 -6.25
N ALA A 190 2.69 -7.16 -5.96
CA ALA A 190 2.92 -8.60 -6.01
C ALA A 190 2.50 -9.21 -7.35
N VAL A 191 1.33 -8.83 -7.87
CA VAL A 191 0.74 -9.44 -9.06
C VAL A 191 1.32 -8.90 -10.36
N GLY A 192 1.73 -7.64 -10.42
CA GLY A 192 2.26 -6.99 -11.61
C GLY A 192 3.47 -7.75 -12.21
N PRO A 193 4.53 -8.03 -11.43
CA PRO A 193 5.66 -8.78 -11.97
C PRO A 193 5.30 -10.25 -12.28
N VAL A 194 4.40 -10.90 -11.52
CA VAL A 194 3.92 -12.26 -11.86
C VAL A 194 3.17 -12.26 -13.19
N ALA A 195 2.33 -11.25 -13.43
CA ALA A 195 1.63 -11.10 -14.69
C ALA A 195 2.60 -10.91 -15.87
N ALA A 196 3.67 -10.11 -15.68
CA ALA A 196 4.73 -9.97 -16.68
C ALA A 196 5.45 -11.30 -16.96
N ALA A 197 5.78 -12.06 -15.91
CA ALA A 197 6.38 -13.40 -16.03
C ALA A 197 5.50 -14.40 -16.78
N LEU A 198 4.17 -14.27 -16.66
CA LEU A 198 3.19 -15.10 -17.38
C LEU A 198 2.89 -14.60 -18.81
N GLY A 199 3.53 -13.52 -19.26
CA GLY A 199 3.31 -12.95 -20.59
C GLY A 199 1.97 -12.20 -20.72
N LEU A 200 1.35 -11.82 -19.60
CA LEU A 200 0.06 -11.12 -19.56
C LEU A 200 0.22 -9.59 -19.63
N PHE A 201 1.38 -9.10 -20.02
CA PHE A 201 1.67 -7.67 -20.09
C PHE A 201 0.76 -6.95 -21.10
N GLY A 202 0.19 -5.81 -20.70
CA GLY A 202 -0.71 -5.02 -21.56
C GLY A 202 -2.07 -5.67 -21.82
N THR A 203 -2.33 -6.86 -21.27
CA THR A 203 -3.60 -7.57 -21.38
C THR A 203 -4.42 -7.46 -20.10
N GLU A 204 -5.66 -7.93 -20.15
CA GLU A 204 -6.49 -8.00 -18.95
C GLU A 204 -5.94 -9.03 -17.96
N ILE A 205 -5.57 -8.56 -16.75
CA ILE A 205 -5.13 -9.44 -15.68
C ILE A 205 -6.31 -10.32 -15.21
N PRO A 206 -6.15 -11.66 -15.20
CA PRO A 206 -7.23 -12.54 -14.82
C PRO A 206 -7.50 -12.46 -13.32
N ARG A 207 -8.78 -12.52 -12.95
CA ARG A 207 -9.23 -12.35 -11.56
C ARG A 207 -8.63 -13.37 -10.59
N TRP A 208 -8.35 -14.59 -11.05
CA TRP A 208 -7.74 -15.62 -10.20
C TRP A 208 -6.33 -15.20 -9.72
N LEU A 209 -5.59 -14.46 -10.54
CA LEU A 209 -4.25 -14.01 -10.18
C LEU A 209 -4.32 -12.89 -9.12
N LEU A 210 -5.27 -11.96 -9.26
CA LEU A 210 -5.60 -10.97 -8.24
C LEU A 210 -6.08 -11.63 -6.94
N ALA A 211 -6.87 -12.70 -7.04
CA ALA A 211 -7.34 -13.46 -5.87
C ALA A 211 -6.19 -14.15 -5.12
N ILE A 212 -5.20 -14.72 -5.82
CA ILE A 212 -3.99 -15.25 -5.16
C ILE A 212 -3.22 -14.13 -4.47
N GLY A 213 -3.08 -12.97 -5.10
CA GLY A 213 -2.48 -11.78 -4.49
C GLY A 213 -3.22 -11.35 -3.22
N GLY A 214 -4.54 -11.19 -3.30
CA GLY A 214 -5.40 -10.85 -2.17
C GLY A 214 -5.33 -11.87 -1.04
N LEU A 215 -5.39 -13.17 -1.34
CA LEU A 215 -5.22 -14.23 -0.33
C LEU A 215 -3.86 -14.13 0.36
N GLY A 216 -2.80 -13.87 -0.40
CA GLY A 216 -1.47 -13.64 0.15
C GLY A 216 -1.48 -12.49 1.16
N ILE A 217 -2.08 -11.34 0.82
CA ILE A 217 -2.23 -10.18 1.71
C ILE A 217 -2.97 -10.59 2.99
N VAL A 218 -4.12 -11.27 2.88
CA VAL A 218 -4.91 -11.70 4.05
C VAL A 218 -4.12 -12.64 4.97
N ILE A 219 -3.37 -13.59 4.40
CA ILE A 219 -2.52 -14.50 5.19
C ILE A 219 -1.40 -13.71 5.88
N GLY A 220 -0.77 -12.77 5.18
CA GLY A 220 0.24 -11.86 5.72
C GLY A 220 -0.25 -11.09 6.94
N LEU A 221 -1.40 -10.44 6.77
CA LEU A 221 -2.12 -9.74 7.82
C LEU A 221 -2.38 -10.65 9.01
N SER A 222 -3.04 -11.78 8.77
CA SER A 222 -3.52 -12.68 9.83
C SER A 222 -2.38 -13.31 10.62
N THR A 223 -1.20 -13.46 10.01
CA THR A 223 -0.05 -14.09 10.64
C THR A 223 0.87 -13.08 11.30
N TRP A 224 1.33 -12.04 10.61
CA TRP A 224 2.39 -11.13 11.09
C TRP A 224 1.98 -9.66 11.12
N GLY A 225 0.81 -9.28 10.61
CA GLY A 225 0.36 -7.89 10.55
C GLY A 225 0.38 -7.19 11.91
N TYR A 226 0.06 -7.92 12.99
CA TYR A 226 0.05 -7.39 14.36
C TYR A 226 1.38 -6.72 14.79
N ARG A 227 2.52 -7.23 14.30
CA ARG A 227 3.87 -6.76 14.70
C ARG A 227 4.11 -5.29 14.34
N VAL A 228 3.69 -4.89 13.15
CA VAL A 228 3.87 -3.52 12.65
C VAL A 228 2.69 -2.64 13.08
N ILE A 229 1.46 -3.19 13.09
CA ILE A 229 0.26 -2.48 13.56
C ILE A 229 0.43 -1.94 14.98
N GLU A 230 0.91 -2.77 15.92
CA GLU A 230 1.16 -2.34 17.30
C GLU A 230 2.21 -1.22 17.36
N THR A 231 3.27 -1.34 16.56
CA THR A 231 4.35 -0.33 16.53
C THR A 231 3.84 1.02 16.02
N VAL A 232 3.04 1.01 14.95
CA VAL A 232 2.45 2.23 14.38
C VAL A 232 1.39 2.84 15.31
N GLY A 233 0.55 1.99 15.91
CA GLY A 233 -0.54 2.41 16.77
C GLY A 233 -0.09 2.96 18.13
N GLU A 234 1.01 2.46 18.69
CA GLU A 234 1.44 2.82 20.05
C GLU A 234 2.65 3.76 20.10
N ARG A 235 3.55 3.72 19.10
CA ARG A 235 4.89 4.33 19.23
C ARG A 235 5.11 5.60 18.41
N ILE A 236 4.18 5.98 17.53
CA ILE A 236 4.35 7.16 16.68
C ILE A 236 3.72 8.40 17.30
N THR A 237 2.45 8.34 17.69
CA THR A 237 1.75 9.48 18.31
C THR A 237 0.56 9.02 19.15
N THR A 238 0.14 9.85 20.10
CA THR A 238 -1.09 9.60 20.86
C THR A 238 -2.32 9.85 19.97
N LEU A 239 -2.97 8.76 19.60
CA LEU A 239 -4.13 8.76 18.72
C LEU A 239 -5.42 8.83 19.53
N THR A 240 -6.23 9.85 19.23
CA THR A 240 -7.66 9.88 19.58
C THR A 240 -8.48 9.55 18.33
N PRO A 241 -9.72 9.05 18.47
CA PRO A 241 -10.56 8.77 17.32
C PRO A 241 -10.72 9.93 16.32
N THR A 242 -10.87 11.16 16.79
CA THR A 242 -10.93 12.36 15.92
C THR A 242 -9.66 12.56 15.09
N ARG A 243 -8.48 12.36 15.70
CA ARG A 243 -7.17 12.46 15.01
C ARG A 243 -6.99 11.31 14.03
N GLY A 244 -7.34 10.09 14.45
CA GLY A 244 -7.26 8.89 13.62
C GLY A 244 -8.15 8.99 12.38
N PHE A 245 -9.40 9.39 12.55
CA PHE A 245 -10.33 9.68 11.46
C PHE A 245 -9.76 10.73 10.49
N SER A 246 -9.22 11.84 11.00
CA SER A 246 -8.66 12.90 10.16
C SER A 246 -7.47 12.42 9.33
N ALA A 247 -6.59 11.61 9.94
CA ALA A 247 -5.44 11.02 9.26
C ALA A 247 -5.88 10.00 8.18
N GLU A 248 -6.78 9.08 8.51
CA GLU A 248 -7.29 8.07 7.58
C GLU A 248 -8.03 8.71 6.40
N PHE A 249 -8.88 9.70 6.65
CA PHE A 249 -9.61 10.40 5.60
C PHE A 249 -8.66 11.22 4.69
N GLY A 250 -7.66 11.88 5.28
CA GLY A 250 -6.62 12.59 4.52
C GLY A 250 -5.79 11.65 3.63
N THR A 251 -5.42 10.48 4.16
CA THR A 251 -4.74 9.41 3.43
C THR A 251 -5.61 8.88 2.31
N ALA A 252 -6.86 8.47 2.59
CA ALA A 252 -7.76 7.93 1.57
C ALA A 252 -8.01 8.92 0.43
N SER A 253 -8.23 10.19 0.76
CA SER A 253 -8.44 11.25 -0.23
C SER A 253 -7.23 11.42 -1.14
N THR A 254 -6.03 11.48 -0.56
CA THR A 254 -4.78 11.55 -1.31
C THR A 254 -4.61 10.34 -2.21
N VAL A 255 -4.77 9.13 -1.67
CA VAL A 255 -4.60 7.88 -2.39
C VAL A 255 -5.55 7.82 -3.59
N LEU A 256 -6.84 8.19 -3.43
CA LEU A 256 -7.76 8.19 -4.57
C LEU A 256 -7.44 9.21 -5.64
N ILE A 257 -7.12 10.44 -5.25
CA ILE A 257 -6.75 11.49 -6.21
C ILE A 257 -5.52 11.03 -6.98
N CYS A 258 -4.47 10.58 -6.29
CA CYS A 258 -3.26 10.08 -6.91
C CYS A 258 -3.48 8.81 -7.75
N SER A 259 -4.39 7.92 -7.36
CA SER A 259 -4.72 6.71 -8.15
C SER A 259 -5.50 7.02 -9.43
N SER A 260 -6.04 8.24 -9.55
CA SER A 260 -6.76 8.72 -10.73
C SER A 260 -5.89 9.51 -11.72
N LEU A 261 -4.67 9.87 -11.32
CA LEU A 261 -3.65 10.56 -12.12
C LEU A 261 -2.70 9.56 -12.78
#